data_AF-A0A1Q3LP06-F1
#
_entry.id   AF-A0A1Q3LP06-F1
#
_cell.length_a   1.000
_cell.length_b   1.000
_cell.length_c   1.000
_cell.angle_alpha   90.00
_cell.angle_beta   90.00
_cell.angle_gamma   90.00
#
_symmetry.space_group_name_H-M   'P 1'
#
loop_
_entity.id
_entity.type
_entity.pdbx_description
1 polymer ?
#
loop_
_entity_poly.entity_id
_entity_poly.type
_entity_poly.pdbx_seq_one_letter_code
_entity_poly.pdbx_strand_id
1 'polypeptide(L)'
;MTLTPEDAVARRDLSLRIERLLDRQVSDPTRELSCFQSDRIIYALRQLQDGHFADGEWAMLHAERSDLFEPNDYVPRGRPATIGELAARLKSLLAG
;
A
#
# COMPACT_ATOMS: atom_id res chain seq x y z
N MET A 1 -2.17 -11.56 -19.09
CA MET A 1 -1.60 -10.45 -19.88
C MET A 1 -0.10 -10.52 -19.73
N THR A 2 0.66 -10.44 -20.83
CA THR A 2 2.13 -10.37 -20.75
C THR A 2 2.50 -8.94 -20.37
N LEU A 3 3.14 -8.74 -19.22
CA LEU A 3 3.59 -7.43 -18.77
C LEU A 3 4.65 -6.89 -19.75
N THR A 4 4.58 -5.60 -20.07
CA THR A 4 5.70 -4.95 -20.74
C THR A 4 6.90 -4.86 -19.79
N PRO A 5 8.13 -4.66 -20.29
CA PRO A 5 9.29 -4.44 -19.43
C PRO A 5 9.10 -3.26 -18.46
N GLU A 6 8.42 -2.20 -18.90
CA GLU A 6 8.10 -1.03 -18.07
C GLU A 6 7.09 -1.38 -16.97
N ASP A 7 6.05 -2.14 -17.30
CA ASP A 7 5.06 -2.61 -16.32
C ASP A 7 5.68 -3.55 -15.29
N ALA A 8 6.65 -4.38 -15.69
CA ALA A 8 7.36 -5.26 -14.77
C ALA A 8 8.21 -4.46 -13.77
N VAL A 9 8.85 -3.38 -14.20
CA VAL A 9 9.59 -2.45 -13.33
C VAL A 9 8.62 -1.72 -12.40
N ALA A 10 7.54 -1.15 -12.93
CA ALA A 10 6.56 -0.42 -12.14
C ALA A 10 5.86 -1.30 -11.09
N ARG A 11 5.51 -2.54 -11.45
CA ARG A 11 4.99 -3.55 -10.51
C ARG A 11 5.99 -3.82 -9.39
N ARG A 12 7.26 -4.01 -9.74
CA ARG A 12 8.33 -4.26 -8.77
C ARG A 12 8.50 -3.07 -7.82
N ASP A 13 8.61 -1.86 -8.35
CA ASP A 13 8.83 -0.66 -7.54
C ASP A 13 7.68 -0.41 -6.57
N LEU A 14 6.43 -0.52 -7.04
CA LEU A 14 5.26 -0.39 -6.18
C LEU A 14 5.22 -1.46 -5.09
N SER A 15 5.50 -2.72 -5.44
CA SER A 15 5.55 -3.80 -4.46
C SER A 15 6.61 -3.57 -3.38
N LEU A 16 7.81 -3.14 -3.76
CA LEU A 16 8.90 -2.81 -2.82
C LEU A 16 8.56 -1.61 -1.94
N ARG A 17 7.84 -0.61 -2.49
CA ARG A 17 7.40 0.56 -1.72
C ARG A 17 6.39 0.17 -0.65
N ILE A 18 5.40 -0.67 -1.00
CA ILE A 18 4.42 -1.21 -0.05
C ILE A 18 5.15 -2.02 1.04
N GLU A 19 6.02 -2.95 0.66
CA GLU A 19 6.79 -3.79 1.59
C GLU A 19 7.58 -2.94 2.58
N ARG A 20 8.36 -1.96 2.10
CA ARG A 20 9.16 -1.07 2.95
C ARG A 20 8.32 -0.29 3.95
N LEU A 21 7.13 0.17 3.58
CA LEU A 21 6.26 0.88 4.51
C LEU A 21 5.77 -0.08 5.61
N LEU A 22 5.37 -1.29 5.26
CA LEU A 22 4.93 -2.30 6.23
C LEU A 22 6.06 -2.71 7.18
N ASP A 23 7.27 -2.96 6.67
CA ASP A 23 8.44 -3.32 7.47
C ASP A 23 8.84 -2.23 8.47
N ARG A 24 8.75 -0.95 8.05
CA ARG A 24 8.99 0.19 8.95
C ARG A 24 8.02 0.21 10.12
N GLN A 25 6.75 -0.10 9.90
CA GLN A 25 5.74 -0.13 10.96
C GLN A 25 5.91 -1.34 11.88
N VAL A 26 6.36 -2.49 11.37
CA VAL A 26 6.74 -3.64 12.22
C VAL A 26 7.90 -3.28 13.16
N SER A 27 8.84 -2.47 12.68
CA SER A 27 10.02 -2.06 13.45
C SER A 27 9.72 -1.01 14.54
N ASP A 28 8.55 -0.37 14.49
CA ASP A 28 8.06 0.58 15.49
C ASP A 28 6.66 0.16 15.99
N PRO A 29 6.59 -0.80 16.93
CA PRO A 29 5.33 -1.37 17.39
C PRO A 29 4.44 -0.38 18.15
N THR A 30 4.93 0.83 18.47
CA THR A 30 4.11 1.89 19.06
C THR A 30 3.29 2.65 18.02
N ARG A 31 3.61 2.46 16.74
CA ARG A 31 3.02 3.17 15.62
C ARG A 31 2.06 2.27 14.86
N GLU A 32 0.79 2.34 15.24
CA GLU A 32 -0.28 1.71 14.45
C GLU A 32 -0.51 2.52 13.16
N LEU A 33 -0.90 1.83 12.09
CA LEU A 33 -1.36 2.50 10.87
C LEU A 33 -2.65 3.24 11.18
N SER A 34 -2.73 4.51 10.77
CA SER A 34 -4.01 5.20 10.79
C SER A 34 -5.00 4.52 9.82
N CYS A 35 -6.29 4.76 10.03
CA CYS A 35 -7.32 4.25 9.12
C CYS A 35 -7.09 4.74 7.69
N PHE A 36 -6.64 5.98 7.54
CA PHE A 36 -6.27 6.56 6.24
C PHE A 36 -5.13 5.80 5.59
N GLN A 37 -4.03 5.57 6.32
CA GLN A 37 -2.90 4.82 5.78
C GLN A 37 -3.30 3.42 5.36
N SER A 38 -4.08 2.72 6.18
CA SER A 38 -4.60 1.38 5.88
C SER A 38 -5.41 1.38 4.58
N ASP A 39 -6.37 2.30 4.43
CA ASP A 39 -7.19 2.42 3.22
C ASP A 39 -6.36 2.75 1.97
N ARG A 40 -5.33 3.59 2.10
CA ARG A 40 -4.41 3.92 1.00
C ARG A 40 -3.57 2.72 0.57
N ILE A 41 -3.05 1.94 1.52
CA ILE A 41 -2.29 0.72 1.20
C ILE A 41 -3.21 -0.33 0.57
N ILE A 42 -4.45 -0.49 1.05
CA ILE A 42 -5.45 -1.37 0.43
C ILE A 42 -5.72 -0.96 -1.02
N TYR A 43 -5.86 0.34 -1.27
CA TYR A 43 -6.06 0.85 -2.62
C TYR A 43 -4.84 0.59 -3.51
N ALA A 44 -3.62 0.84 -3.02
CA ALA A 44 -2.38 0.56 -3.74
C ALA A 44 -2.24 -0.93 -4.11
N LEU A 45 -2.60 -1.85 -3.20
CA LEU A 45 -2.61 -3.29 -3.47
C LEU A 45 -3.59 -3.67 -4.58
N ARG A 46 -4.77 -3.05 -4.64
CA ARG A 46 -5.72 -3.24 -5.74
C ARG A 46 -5.13 -2.76 -7.07
N GLN A 47 -4.52 -1.57 -7.07
CA GLN A 47 -3.90 -1.03 -8.28
C GLN A 47 -2.71 -1.87 -8.75
N LEU A 48 -1.92 -2.43 -7.82
CA LEU A 48 -0.85 -3.39 -8.13
C LEU A 48 -1.39 -4.66 -8.80
N GLN A 49 -2.56 -5.15 -8.36
CA GLN A 49 -3.23 -6.30 -8.96
C GLN A 49 -3.78 -5.97 -10.34
N ASP A 50 -4.40 -4.80 -10.50
CA ASP A 50 -5.07 -4.37 -11.73
C ASP A 50 -4.10 -3.85 -12.80
N GLY A 51 -2.82 -3.61 -12.44
CA GLY A 51 -1.79 -3.09 -13.34
C GLY A 51 -1.78 -1.57 -13.48
N HIS A 52 -2.47 -0.85 -12.59
CA HIS A 52 -2.54 0.62 -12.59
C HIS A 52 -1.47 1.24 -11.69
N PHE A 53 -0.20 1.05 -12.04
CA PHE A 53 0.91 1.35 -11.12
C PHE A 53 1.00 2.83 -10.70
N ALA A 54 0.68 3.77 -11.59
CA ALA A 54 0.70 5.20 -11.26
C ALA A 54 -0.30 5.57 -10.14
N ASP A 55 -1.50 5.00 -10.17
CA ASP A 55 -2.52 5.21 -9.13
C ASP A 55 -2.10 4.56 -7.81
N GLY A 56 -1.42 3.40 -7.89
CA GLY A 56 -0.82 2.75 -6.74
C GLY A 56 0.29 3.57 -6.09
N GLU A 57 1.21 4.13 -6.89
CA GLU A 57 2.28 5.01 -6.43
C GLU A 57 1.74 6.29 -5.78
N TRP A 58 0.71 6.88 -6.39
CA TRP A 58 0.01 8.03 -5.82
C TRP A 58 -0.60 7.71 -4.46
N ALA A 59 -1.24 6.54 -4.31
CA ALA A 59 -1.81 6.12 -3.04
C ALA A 59 -0.74 5.84 -1.98
N MET A 60 0.39 5.25 -2.37
CA MET A 60 1.52 5.03 -1.46
C MET A 60 2.15 6.33 -0.97
N LEU A 61 2.26 7.34 -1.82
CA LEU A 61 2.70 8.68 -1.39
C LEU A 61 1.80 9.23 -0.28
N HIS A 62 0.48 9.05 -0.39
CA HIS A 62 -0.47 9.50 0.63
C HIS A 62 -0.33 8.70 1.92
N ALA A 63 -0.16 7.39 1.83
CA ALA A 63 0.07 6.55 3.01
C ALA A 63 1.37 6.90 3.75
N GLU A 64 2.45 7.16 3.02
CA GLU A 64 3.76 7.50 3.58
C GLU A 64 3.79 8.88 4.22
N ARG A 65 3.04 9.83 3.63
CA ARG A 65 2.95 11.22 4.08
C ARG A 65 1.59 11.53 4.67
N SER A 66 1.07 10.64 5.53
CA SER A 66 -0.20 10.88 6.22
C SER A 66 -0.16 12.15 7.07
N ASP A 67 1.02 12.56 7.54
CA ASP A 67 1.25 13.86 8.19
C ASP A 67 0.82 15.06 7.35
N LEU A 68 0.81 14.92 6.01
CA LEU A 68 0.39 15.97 5.08
C LEU A 68 -0.98 15.73 4.47
N PHE A 69 -1.35 14.47 4.26
CA PHE A 69 -2.47 14.10 3.40
C PHE A 69 -3.67 13.52 4.12
N GLU A 70 -3.54 13.11 5.39
CA GLU A 70 -4.67 12.62 6.16
C GLU A 70 -5.55 13.81 6.59
N PRO A 71 -6.83 13.85 6.16
CA PRO A 71 -7.76 14.87 6.63
C PRO A 71 -8.04 14.71 8.13
N ASN A 72 -8.21 15.82 8.85
CA ASN A 72 -8.54 15.79 10.27
C ASN A 72 -9.85 15.05 10.59
N ASP A 73 -10.78 15.02 9.65
CA ASP A 73 -12.09 14.39 9.73
C ASP A 73 -12.19 13.12 8.86
N TYR A 74 -11.06 12.42 8.68
CA TYR A 74 -11.05 11.22 7.85
C TYR A 74 -12.04 10.16 8.35
N VAL A 75 -12.95 9.76 7.46
CA VAL A 75 -13.90 8.68 7.70
C VAL A 75 -13.37 7.40 7.03
N PRO A 76 -13.07 6.34 7.81
CA PRO A 76 -12.60 5.07 7.28
C PRO A 76 -13.61 4.44 6.32
N ARG A 77 -13.14 3.82 5.23
CA ARG A 77 -14.00 3.13 4.27
C ARG A 77 -14.44 1.74 4.73
N GLY A 78 -13.94 1.30 5.88
CA GLY A 78 -14.25 0.02 6.49
C GLY A 78 -13.37 -0.21 7.71
N ARG A 79 -13.32 -1.46 8.16
CA ARG A 79 -12.39 -1.86 9.21
C ARG A 79 -10.95 -1.70 8.71
N PRO A 80 -10.07 -1.00 9.45
CA PRO A 80 -8.65 -0.92 9.12
C PRO A 80 -8.04 -2.32 9.07
N ALA A 81 -7.32 -2.61 7.99
CA ALA A 81 -6.52 -3.80 7.90
C ALA A 81 -5.27 -3.64 8.78
N THR A 82 -4.93 -4.72 9.48
CA THR A 82 -3.69 -4.83 10.24
C THR A 82 -2.50 -4.94 9.30
N ILE A 83 -1.30 -4.60 9.79
CA ILE A 83 -0.04 -4.74 9.05
C ILE A 83 0.13 -6.19 8.54
N GLY A 84 -0.17 -7.19 9.39
CA GLY A 84 -0.08 -8.60 9.01
C GLY A 84 -1.03 -8.99 7.88
N GLU A 85 -2.27 -8.48 7.88
CA GLU A 85 -3.23 -8.70 6.79
C GLU A 85 -2.75 -8.05 5.48
N LEU A 86 -2.19 -6.84 5.55
CA LEU A 86 -1.65 -6.14 4.39
C LEU A 86 -0.42 -6.85 3.81
N ALA A 87 0.50 -7.31 4.67
CA ALA A 87 1.68 -8.06 4.26
C ALA A 87 1.30 -9.41 3.62
N ALA A 88 0.32 -10.12 4.21
CA ALA A 88 -0.19 -11.37 3.66
C ALA A 88 -0.80 -11.15 2.27
N ARG A 89 -1.58 -10.07 2.07
CA ARG A 89 -2.14 -9.72 0.76
C ARG A 89 -1.07 -9.41 -0.28
N LEU A 90 -0.06 -8.61 0.08
CA LEU A 90 1.06 -8.32 -0.82
C LEU A 90 1.76 -9.62 -1.24
N LYS A 91 2.07 -10.49 -0.28
CA LYS A 91 2.72 -11.78 -0.55
C LYS A 91 1.89 -12.65 -1.49
N SER A 92 0.58 -12.72 -1.29
CA SER A 92 -0.32 -13.44 -2.20
C SER A 92 -0.32 -12.88 -3.62
N LEU A 93 -0.25 -11.55 -3.79
CA LEU A 93 -0.18 -10.91 -5.11
C LEU A 93 1.13 -11.18 -5.84
N LEU A 94 2.25 -11.36 -5.11
CA LEU A 94 3.57 -11.61 -5.70
C LEU A 94 3.83 -13.09 -6.00
N ALA A 95 3.05 -14.00 -5.40
CA ALA A 95 3.18 -15.44 -5.62
C ALA A 95 2.37 -15.96 -6.83
N GLY A 96 1.46 -15.14 -7.38
CA GLY A 96 0.68 -15.41 -8.59
C GLY A 96 1.22 -14.66 -9.80
#